data_AF-A0A3M2B6X1-F1
#
_entry.id   AF-A0A3M2B6X1-F1
#
_cell.length_a   1.000
_cell.length_b   1.000
_cell.length_c   1.000
_cell.angle_alpha   90.00
_cell.angle_beta   90.00
_cell.angle_gamma   90.00
#
_symmetry.space_group_name_H-M   'P 1'
#
loop_
_entity.id
_entity.type
_entity.pdbx_description
1 polymer ?
#
loop_
_entity_poly.entity_id
_entity_poly.type
_entity_poly.pdbx_seq_one_letter_code
_entity_poly.pdbx_strand_id
1 'polypeptide(L)'
;MDSESLPHNLDHLTDEQKAALELFGLTLPLTQATLDERYRYLLATWYPPRYAGLTNNPRKYMHMYKKGEAMTKAIHAGYALLRRLTDTGCTDSAQAHE
;
A
#
# COMPACT_ATOMS: atom_id res chain seq x y z
N MET A 1 -18.91 -31.00 -15.39
CA MET A 1 -18.26 -29.88 -16.11
C MET A 1 -17.63 -29.06 -15.03
N ASP A 2 -16.49 -29.58 -14.61
CA ASP A 2 -15.71 -29.16 -13.47
C ASP A 2 -14.60 -28.25 -13.98
N SER A 3 -14.17 -27.32 -13.14
CA SER A 3 -12.99 -26.44 -13.29
C SER A 3 -13.28 -25.00 -13.73
N GLU A 4 -13.80 -24.20 -12.80
CA GLU A 4 -13.28 -22.85 -12.64
C GLU A 4 -12.90 -22.66 -11.16
N SER A 5 -11.75 -23.25 -10.81
CA SER A 5 -11.07 -22.98 -9.54
C SER A 5 -10.56 -21.54 -9.55
N LEU A 6 -11.41 -20.60 -9.19
CA LEU A 6 -10.98 -19.26 -8.78
C LEU A 6 -10.25 -19.39 -7.43
N PRO A 7 -9.05 -18.80 -7.26
CA PRO A 7 -8.25 -19.02 -6.08
C PRO A 7 -8.95 -18.45 -4.84
N HIS A 8 -9.37 -19.34 -3.93
CA HIS A 8 -9.89 -19.08 -2.57
C HIS A 8 -8.84 -18.44 -1.62
N ASN A 9 -7.96 -17.59 -2.13
CA ASN A 9 -6.87 -16.98 -1.34
C ASN A 9 -7.26 -15.65 -0.66
N LEU A 10 -8.44 -15.09 -0.97
CA LEU A 10 -8.88 -13.79 -0.42
C LEU A 10 -9.84 -13.93 0.78
N ASP A 11 -10.33 -15.13 1.09
CA ASP A 11 -11.33 -15.33 2.15
C ASP A 11 -10.75 -15.20 3.57
N HIS A 12 -9.45 -15.46 3.72
CA HIS A 12 -8.75 -15.35 5.01
C HIS A 12 -8.30 -13.92 5.33
N LEU A 13 -8.46 -12.99 4.38
CA LEU A 13 -8.05 -11.60 4.58
C LEU A 13 -9.12 -10.83 5.34
N THR A 14 -8.67 -10.02 6.29
CA THR A 14 -9.55 -9.09 6.99
C THR A 14 -10.02 -7.98 6.04
N ASP A 15 -11.15 -7.35 6.35
CA ASP A 15 -11.66 -6.21 5.57
C ASP A 15 -10.63 -5.07 5.49
N GLU A 16 -9.81 -4.89 6.54
CA GLU A 16 -8.73 -3.92 6.55
C GLU A 16 -7.60 -4.27 5.56
N GLN A 17 -7.26 -5.56 5.42
CA GLN A 17 -6.26 -6.02 4.45
C GLN A 17 -6.78 -5.88 3.02
N LYS A 18 -8.06 -6.19 2.78
CA LYS A 18 -8.72 -5.98 1.48
C LYS A 18 -8.75 -4.51 1.11
N ALA A 19 -9.15 -3.64 2.04
CA ALA A 19 -9.15 -2.19 1.85
C ALA A 19 -7.73 -1.64 1.60
N ALA A 20 -6.71 -2.19 2.27
CA ALA A 20 -5.32 -1.84 2.01
C ALA A 20 -4.90 -2.28 0.59
N LEU A 21 -5.22 -3.51 0.16
CA LEU A 21 -4.92 -3.96 -1.20
C LEU A 21 -5.56 -3.06 -2.27
N GLU A 22 -6.82 -2.66 -2.07
CA GLU A 22 -7.50 -1.71 -2.96
C GLU A 22 -6.84 -0.34 -2.95
N LEU A 23 -6.45 0.18 -1.78
CA LEU A 23 -5.78 1.47 -1.63
C LEU A 23 -4.42 1.51 -2.36
N PHE A 24 -3.68 0.40 -2.33
CA PHE A 24 -2.42 0.26 -3.06
C PHE A 24 -2.63 -0.14 -4.53
N GLY A 25 -3.84 -0.57 -4.90
CA GLY A 25 -4.17 -1.09 -6.23
C GLY A 25 -3.36 -2.35 -6.57
N LEU A 26 -3.05 -3.18 -5.57
CA LEU A 26 -2.24 -4.39 -5.71
C LEU A 26 -3.11 -5.64 -5.67
N THR A 27 -2.78 -6.63 -6.49
CA THR A 27 -3.38 -7.96 -6.51
C THR A 27 -2.36 -9.02 -6.06
N LEU A 28 -2.83 -10.16 -5.55
CA LEU A 28 -1.96 -11.28 -5.19
C LEU A 28 -1.40 -11.97 -6.46
N PRO A 29 -0.16 -12.47 -6.45
CA PRO A 29 0.77 -12.57 -5.32
C PRO A 29 1.46 -11.24 -4.98
N LEU A 30 1.40 -10.87 -3.69
CA LEU A 30 1.98 -9.63 -3.18
C LEU A 30 3.47 -9.86 -2.88
N THR A 31 4.36 -9.21 -3.64
CA THR A 31 5.80 -9.26 -3.38
C THR A 31 6.22 -8.07 -2.53
N GLN A 32 7.10 -8.28 -1.54
CA GLN A 32 7.61 -7.21 -0.68
C GLN A 32 8.23 -6.04 -1.49
N ALA A 33 8.98 -6.36 -2.55
CA ALA A 33 9.57 -5.36 -3.45
C ALA A 33 8.50 -4.47 -4.12
N THR A 34 7.42 -5.07 -4.64
CA THR A 34 6.31 -4.34 -5.25
C THR A 34 5.56 -3.49 -4.24
N LEU A 35 5.35 -3.99 -3.01
CA LEU A 35 4.73 -3.25 -1.93
C LEU A 35 5.57 -2.01 -1.55
N ASP A 36 6.89 -2.18 -1.40
CA ASP A 36 7.83 -1.10 -1.07
C ASP A 36 7.90 -0.04 -2.17
N GLU A 37 7.94 -0.46 -3.43
CA GLU A 37 7.94 0.44 -4.59
C GLU A 37 6.64 1.27 -4.62
N ARG A 38 5.49 0.60 -4.46
CA ARG A 38 4.18 1.26 -4.47
C ARG A 38 4.00 2.19 -3.28
N TYR A 39 4.50 1.80 -2.12
CA TYR A 39 4.54 2.63 -0.92
C TYR A 39 5.32 3.93 -1.15
N ARG A 40 6.56 3.83 -1.64
CA ARG A 40 7.39 5.00 -1.94
C ARG A 40 6.75 5.89 -3.00
N TYR A 41 6.16 5.29 -4.04
CA TYR A 41 5.46 6.02 -5.09
C TYR A 41 4.26 6.81 -4.55
N LEU A 42 3.41 6.18 -3.74
CA LEU A 42 2.25 6.84 -3.13
C LEU A 42 2.69 7.95 -2.16
N LEU A 43 3.71 7.72 -1.33
CA LEU A 43 4.25 8.77 -0.46
C LEU A 43 4.80 9.96 -1.23
N ALA A 44 5.52 9.72 -2.33
CA ALA A 44 6.00 10.78 -3.20
C ALA A 44 4.86 11.54 -3.89
N THR A 45 3.77 10.84 -4.21
CA THR A 45 2.55 11.43 -4.82
C THR A 45 1.84 12.37 -3.86
N TRP A 46 1.71 11.97 -2.60
CA TRP A 46 1.07 12.75 -1.54
C TRP A 46 2.03 13.72 -0.82
N TYR A 47 3.27 13.86 -1.30
CA TYR A 47 4.30 14.71 -0.68
C TYR A 47 3.88 16.18 -0.68
N PRO A 48 3.62 16.79 0.50
CA PRO A 48 3.01 18.12 0.59
C PRO A 48 3.78 19.27 -0.10
N PRO A 49 5.12 19.26 -0.15
CA PRO A 49 5.89 20.29 -0.86
C PRO A 49 5.60 20.39 -2.37
N ARG A 50 5.09 19.33 -3.02
CA ARG A 50 4.60 19.43 -4.40
C ARG A 50 3.44 20.42 -4.54
N TYR A 51 2.60 20.56 -3.51
CA TYR A 51 1.48 21.49 -3.52
C TYR A 51 1.87 22.93 -3.22
N ALA A 52 3.03 23.15 -2.57
CA ALA A 52 3.54 24.49 -2.29
C ALA A 52 3.82 25.28 -3.60
N GLY A 53 4.26 24.60 -4.66
CA GLY A 53 4.46 25.20 -5.99
C GLY A 53 3.19 25.37 -6.83
N LEU A 54 2.08 24.73 -6.45
CA LEU A 54 0.82 24.73 -7.23
C LEU A 54 -0.15 25.81 -6.79
N THR A 55 0.00 26.37 -5.58
CA THR A 55 -0.93 27.40 -5.09
C THR A 55 -0.23 28.43 -4.22
N ASN A 56 -0.45 29.70 -4.55
CA ASN A 56 -0.03 30.84 -3.73
C ASN A 56 -1.07 31.21 -2.65
N ASN A 57 -2.12 30.39 -2.48
CA ASN A 57 -3.18 30.62 -1.50
C ASN A 57 -2.98 29.70 -0.28
N PRO A 58 -2.70 30.26 0.92
CA PRO A 58 -2.39 29.47 2.10
C PRO A 58 -3.55 28.58 2.57
N ARG A 59 -4.82 28.97 2.33
CA ARG A 59 -5.98 28.14 2.70
C ARG A 59 -6.08 26.89 1.83
N LYS A 60 -5.86 27.03 0.51
CA LYS A 60 -5.84 25.90 -0.42
C LYS A 60 -4.66 24.98 -0.13
N TYR A 61 -3.48 25.56 0.14
CA TYR A 61 -2.31 24.82 0.56
C TYR A 61 -2.60 23.99 1.83
N MET A 62 -3.17 24.60 2.87
CA MET A 62 -3.49 23.90 4.12
C MET A 62 -4.52 22.78 3.94
N HIS A 63 -5.51 22.96 3.06
CA HIS A 63 -6.48 21.90 2.75
C HIS A 63 -5.81 20.70 2.06
N MET A 64 -4.96 20.96 1.06
CA MET A 64 -4.20 19.91 0.37
C MET A 64 -3.19 19.23 1.30
N TYR A 65 -2.53 19.99 2.18
CA TYR A 65 -1.60 19.48 3.18
C TYR A 65 -2.30 18.48 4.11
N LYS A 66 -3.44 18.87 4.71
CA LYS A 66 -4.21 17.98 5.60
C LYS A 66 -4.68 16.72 4.87
N LYS A 67 -5.07 16.85 3.60
CA LYS A 67 -5.45 15.70 2.77
C LYS A 67 -4.26 14.78 2.51
N GLY A 68 -3.08 15.33 2.20
CA GLY A 68 -1.84 14.57 2.03
C GLY A 68 -1.43 13.87 3.32
N GLU A 69 -1.52 14.53 4.47
CA GLU A 69 -1.25 13.94 5.79
C GLU A 69 -2.20 12.78 6.11
N ALA A 70 -3.50 12.95 5.86
CA ALA A 70 -4.48 11.88 6.05
C ALA A 70 -4.21 10.67 5.13
N MET A 71 -3.88 10.91 3.86
CA MET A 71 -3.57 9.86 2.89
C MET A 71 -2.26 9.15 3.23
N THR A 72 -1.20 9.87 3.58
CA THR A 72 0.07 9.27 4.01
C THR A 72 -0.10 8.40 5.26
N LYS A 73 -0.93 8.82 6.22
CA LYS A 73 -1.28 8.01 7.38
C LYS A 73 -2.02 6.71 7.00
N ALA A 74 -2.98 6.79 6.07
CA ALA A 74 -3.69 5.62 5.57
C ALA A 74 -2.74 4.66 4.82
N ILE A 75 -1.82 5.19 4.01
CA ILE A 75 -0.78 4.43 3.31
C ILE A 75 0.12 3.71 4.32
N HIS A 76 0.60 4.39 5.37
CA HIS A 76 1.42 3.77 6.41
C HIS A 76 0.68 2.62 7.13
N ALA A 77 -0.58 2.85 7.48
CA ALA A 77 -1.41 1.84 8.14
C ALA A 77 -1.62 0.61 7.24
N GLY A 78 -2.00 0.82 5.98
CA GLY A 78 -2.19 -0.25 5.00
C GLY A 78 -0.89 -1.01 4.72
N TYR A 79 0.24 -0.29 4.58
CA TYR A 79 1.55 -0.90 4.40
C TYR A 79 1.93 -1.82 5.58
N ALA A 80 1.72 -1.38 6.82
CA ALA A 80 2.02 -2.21 7.99
C ALA A 80 1.18 -3.50 8.04
N LEU A 81 -0.10 -3.43 7.65
CA LEU A 81 -0.99 -4.59 7.55
C LEU A 81 -0.53 -5.56 6.46
N LEU A 82 -0.20 -5.05 5.28
CA LEU A 82 0.25 -5.84 4.14
C LEU A 82 1.65 -6.43 4.37
N ARG A 83 2.56 -5.70 5.01
CA ARG A 83 3.88 -6.20 5.42
C ARG A 83 3.73 -7.41 6.35
N ARG A 84 2.89 -7.28 7.38
CA ARG A 84 2.62 -8.38 8.32
C ARG A 84 2.02 -9.59 7.59
N LEU A 85 1.12 -9.36 6.64
CA LEU A 85 0.57 -10.42 5.79
C LEU A 85 1.67 -11.14 4.98
N THR A 86 2.57 -10.39 4.34
CA THR A 86 3.71 -10.98 3.60
C THR A 86 4.67 -11.74 4.52
N ASP A 87 4.89 -11.25 5.74
CA ASP A 87 5.76 -11.91 6.71
C ASP A 87 5.15 -13.23 7.21
N THR A 88 3.81 -13.30 7.28
CA THR A 88 3.08 -14.52 7.67
C THR A 88 3.13 -15.60 6.57
N GLY A 89 3.40 -15.21 5.32
CA GLY A 89 3.23 -16.03 4.12
C GLY A 89 4.46 -16.75 3.59
N CYS A 90 5.55 -16.92 4.36
CA CYS A 90 6.80 -17.63 4.02
C CYS A 90 8.00 -16.69 3.75
N THR A 91 8.92 -16.67 4.72
CA THR A 91 10.37 -16.56 4.47
C THR A 91 11.03 -17.86 4.90
N ASP A 92 10.62 -18.97 4.29
CA ASP A 92 11.50 -20.11 4.08
C ASP A 92 11.95 -20.07 2.61
N SER A 93 13.10 -19.46 2.39
CA SER A 93 14.10 -19.88 1.41
C SER A 93 15.28 -18.92 1.45
N ALA A 94 16.33 -19.38 2.13
CA ALA A 94 17.72 -19.21 1.73
C ALA A 94 18.18 -17.81 1.25
N GLN A 95 18.73 -17.03 2.19
CA GLN A 95 20.01 -16.39 1.91
C GLN A 95 21.12 -17.26 2.52
N ALA A 96 21.41 -18.35 1.81
CA ALA A 96 22.71 -19.02 1.81
C ALA A 96 23.36 -18.71 0.46
N HIS A 97 24.53 -18.06 0.52
CA HIS A 97 25.54 -17.70 -0.51
C HIS A 97 25.92 -16.23 -0.29
N GLU A 98 27.13 -15.86 0.05
CA GLU A 98 28.42 -16.54 0.28
C GLU A 98 29.25 -15.62 1.20
#